data_AF-A0A2G9Z639-F1
#
_entry.id   AF-A0A2G9Z639-F1
#
_cell.length_a   1.000
_cell.length_b   1.000
_cell.length_c   1.000
_cell.angle_alpha   90.00
_cell.angle_beta   90.00
_cell.angle_gamma   90.00
#
_symmetry.space_group_name_H-M   'P 1'
#
loop_
_entity.id
_entity.type
_entity.pdbx_description
1 polymer ?
#
loop_
_entity_poly.entity_id
_entity_poly.type
_entity_poly.pdbx_seq_one_letter_code
_entity_poly.pdbx_strand_id
1 'polypeptide(L)'
;MLLEMFRRGFSMAYVNGKKIELNAKIKDQIKLERYKKHSIDILVDEVEITDKNISRIFEGVEKALKLSEGLIKIKSQITKSKKEPHPDPLLIKERGNIVIFNQNLACPIHEIEFPELEPRLFSFNSPYGACPACEGLGTKKEIDP
;
A
#
# COMPACT_ATOMS: atom_id res chain seq x y z
N MET A 1 -16.39 -6.33 -5.60
CA MET A 1 -14.96 -6.11 -5.86
C MET A 1 -14.48 -6.72 -7.19
N LEU A 2 -14.07 -8.00 -7.29
CA LEU A 2 -13.44 -8.52 -8.54
C LEU A 2 -14.29 -8.36 -9.81
N LEU A 3 -15.59 -8.70 -9.73
CA LEU A 3 -16.53 -8.50 -10.85
C LEU A 3 -16.73 -7.02 -11.21
N GLU A 4 -16.61 -6.13 -10.23
CA GLU A 4 -16.72 -4.69 -10.46
C GLU A 4 -15.47 -4.16 -11.17
N MET A 5 -14.28 -4.63 -10.79
CA MET A 5 -13.04 -4.32 -11.50
C MET A 5 -13.08 -4.82 -12.95
N PHE A 6 -13.63 -6.01 -13.19
CA PHE A 6 -13.89 -6.48 -14.56
C PHE A 6 -14.79 -5.50 -15.34
N ARG A 7 -15.90 -5.05 -14.73
CA ARG A 7 -16.80 -4.05 -15.35
C ARG A 7 -16.15 -2.69 -15.59
N ARG A 8 -15.13 -2.33 -14.78
CA ARG A 8 -14.29 -1.13 -14.98
C ARG A 8 -13.20 -1.31 -16.05
N GLY A 9 -13.14 -2.48 -16.71
CA GLY A 9 -12.24 -2.75 -17.83
C GLY A 9 -10.91 -3.41 -17.46
N PHE A 10 -10.73 -3.85 -16.21
CA PHE A 10 -9.53 -4.60 -15.83
C PHE A 10 -9.67 -6.07 -16.24
N SER A 11 -8.63 -6.63 -16.84
CA SER A 11 -8.60 -8.01 -17.34
C SER A 11 -7.89 -8.97 -16.40
N MET A 12 -7.00 -8.50 -15.52
CA MET A 12 -6.14 -9.36 -14.71
C MET A 12 -6.01 -8.86 -13.26
N ALA A 13 -5.81 -9.81 -12.35
CA ALA A 13 -5.52 -9.54 -10.95
C ALA A 13 -4.61 -10.63 -10.36
N TYR A 14 -4.01 -10.36 -9.22
CA TYR A 14 -3.40 -11.35 -8.34
C TYR A 14 -4.27 -11.53 -7.10
N VAL A 15 -4.71 -12.75 -6.85
CA VAL A 15 -5.46 -13.11 -5.63
C VAL A 15 -4.62 -14.09 -4.84
N ASN A 16 -4.24 -13.69 -3.62
CA ASN A 16 -3.32 -14.43 -2.77
C ASN A 16 -2.01 -14.81 -3.51
N GLY A 17 -1.51 -13.89 -4.34
CA GLY A 17 -0.28 -14.07 -5.14
C GLY A 17 -0.45 -14.88 -6.43
N LYS A 18 -1.62 -15.47 -6.71
CA LYS A 18 -1.89 -16.19 -7.97
C LYS A 18 -2.47 -15.24 -9.01
N LYS A 19 -1.84 -15.18 -10.20
CA LYS A 19 -2.35 -14.41 -11.35
C LYS A 19 -3.62 -15.07 -11.87
N ILE A 20 -4.67 -14.28 -12.04
CA ILE A 20 -5.99 -14.71 -12.51
C ILE A 20 -6.50 -13.75 -13.57
N GLU A 21 -7.32 -14.27 -14.48
CA GLU A 21 -8.08 -13.46 -15.44
C GLU A 21 -9.43 -13.08 -14.84
N LEU A 22 -9.81 -11.82 -14.98
CA LEU A 22 -11.10 -11.29 -14.57
C LEU A 22 -12.10 -11.50 -15.70
N ASN A 23 -13.23 -12.15 -15.40
CA ASN A 23 -14.30 -12.40 -16.35
C ASN A 23 -15.68 -12.33 -15.67
N ALA A 24 -16.75 -12.46 -16.45
CA ALA A 24 -18.12 -12.41 -15.92
C ALA A 24 -18.45 -13.57 -14.95
N LYS A 25 -17.75 -14.70 -15.05
CA LYS A 25 -17.93 -15.91 -14.23
C LYS A 25 -16.95 -15.99 -13.05
N ILE A 26 -16.30 -14.89 -12.69
CA ILE A 26 -15.25 -14.88 -11.66
C ILE A 26 -15.75 -15.36 -10.28
N LYS A 27 -17.05 -15.14 -9.98
CA LYS A 27 -17.69 -15.60 -8.74
C LYS A 27 -17.70 -17.13 -8.61
N ASP A 28 -17.77 -17.84 -9.72
CA ASP A 28 -17.82 -19.30 -9.74
C ASP A 28 -16.40 -19.89 -9.66
N GLN A 29 -15.40 -19.14 -10.14
CA GLN A 29 -14.01 -19.56 -10.19
C GLN A 29 -13.27 -19.33 -8.86
N ILE A 30 -13.61 -18.27 -8.11
CA ILE A 30 -12.88 -17.87 -6.91
C ILE A 30 -13.86 -17.66 -5.76
N LYS A 31 -13.79 -18.58 -4.79
CA LYS A 31 -14.51 -18.47 -3.53
C LYS A 31 -13.55 -18.02 -2.44
N LEU A 32 -13.64 -16.76 -2.05
CA LEU A 32 -12.88 -16.20 -0.93
C LEU A 32 -13.55 -16.64 0.39
N GLU A 33 -12.74 -17.12 1.33
CA GLU A 33 -13.23 -17.58 2.62
C GLU A 33 -13.47 -16.37 3.53
N ARG A 34 -14.68 -16.25 4.09
CA ARG A 34 -15.09 -15.07 4.87
C ARG A 34 -14.20 -14.77 6.08
N TYR A 35 -13.60 -15.80 6.67
CA TYR A 35 -12.81 -15.69 7.90
C TYR A 35 -11.29 -15.71 7.67
N LYS A 36 -10.83 -15.64 6.41
CA LYS A 36 -9.41 -15.56 6.09
C LYS A 36 -9.06 -14.18 5.53
N LYS A 37 -7.85 -13.71 5.85
CA LYS A 37 -7.27 -12.54 5.20
C LYS A 37 -6.93 -12.91 3.75
N HIS A 38 -7.30 -12.04 2.81
CA HIS A 38 -7.05 -12.21 1.39
C HIS A 38 -6.29 -11.00 0.86
N SER A 39 -5.28 -11.23 0.00
CA SER A 39 -4.57 -10.18 -0.72
C SER A 39 -5.12 -10.12 -2.15
N ILE A 40 -5.55 -8.96 -2.59
CA ILE A 40 -6.09 -8.74 -3.94
C ILE A 40 -5.36 -7.56 -4.55
N ASP A 41 -4.55 -7.82 -5.58
CA ASP A 41 -3.83 -6.80 -6.33
C ASP A 41 -4.37 -6.76 -7.76
N ILE A 42 -4.82 -5.59 -8.25
CA ILE A 42 -5.28 -5.46 -9.63
C ILE A 42 -4.08 -5.16 -10.53
N LEU A 43 -3.96 -5.85 -11.67
CA LEU A 43 -2.94 -5.53 -12.66
C LEU A 43 -3.39 -4.30 -13.45
N VAL A 44 -2.70 -3.17 -13.24
CA VAL A 44 -3.07 -1.89 -13.88
C VAL A 44 -2.40 -1.72 -15.23
N ASP A 45 -1.09 -1.97 -15.30
CA ASP A 45 -0.33 -1.93 -16.55
C ASP A 45 0.87 -2.89 -16.47
N GLU A 46 1.35 -3.32 -17.64
CA GLU A 46 2.56 -4.11 -17.84
C GLU A 46 3.36 -3.45 -18.98
N VAL A 47 4.52 -2.88 -18.66
CA VAL A 47 5.25 -1.98 -19.55
C VAL A 47 6.77 -2.16 -19.38
N GLU A 48 7.51 -2.03 -20.47
CA GLU A 48 8.97 -2.02 -20.45
C GLU A 48 9.50 -0.63 -20.07
N ILE A 49 10.57 -0.61 -19.27
CA ILE A 49 11.21 0.63 -18.83
C ILE A 49 12.06 1.17 -19.99
N THR A 50 11.54 2.17 -20.69
CA THR A 50 12.22 2.91 -21.75
C THR A 50 11.82 4.39 -21.69
N ASP A 51 12.66 5.28 -22.20
CA ASP A 51 12.39 6.73 -22.18
C ASP A 51 11.08 7.11 -22.89
N LYS A 52 10.70 6.35 -23.92
CA LYS A 52 9.45 6.54 -24.66
C LYS A 52 8.20 6.24 -23.83
N ASN A 53 8.33 5.40 -22.81
CA ASN A 53 7.22 4.93 -21.99
C ASN A 53 7.01 5.76 -20.72
N ILE A 54 7.83 6.78 -20.44
CA ILE A 54 7.76 7.56 -19.18
C ILE A 54 6.35 8.09 -18.93
N SER A 55 5.70 8.70 -19.93
CA SER A 55 4.33 9.21 -19.79
C SER A 55 3.32 8.11 -19.47
N ARG A 56 3.43 6.94 -20.12
CA ARG A 56 2.56 5.79 -19.86
C ARG A 56 2.78 5.20 -18.46
N ILE A 57 4.03 5.11 -18.03
CA ILE A 57 4.38 4.66 -16.68
C ILE A 57 3.76 5.61 -15.66
N PHE A 58 3.88 6.92 -15.87
CA PHE A 58 3.28 7.94 -15.01
C PHE A 58 1.75 7.78 -14.91
N GLU A 59 1.06 7.67 -16.05
CA GLU A 59 -0.39 7.44 -16.09
C GLU A 59 -0.80 6.14 -15.39
N GLY A 60 -0.04 5.06 -15.58
CA GLY A 60 -0.27 3.77 -14.93
C GLY A 60 -0.10 3.85 -13.41
N VAL A 61 0.94 4.55 -12.95
CA VAL A 61 1.21 4.78 -11.53
C VAL A 61 0.11 5.60 -10.88
N GLU A 62 -0.29 6.73 -11.49
CA GLU A 62 -1.40 7.54 -10.98
C GLU A 62 -2.70 6.73 -10.88
N LYS A 63 -3.02 5.96 -11.93
CA LYS A 63 -4.24 5.15 -11.96
C LYS A 63 -4.22 4.09 -10.87
N ALA A 64 -3.07 3.45 -10.65
CA ALA A 64 -2.91 2.45 -9.58
C ALA A 64 -3.11 3.08 -8.21
N LEU A 65 -2.45 4.20 -7.93
CA LEU A 65 -2.55 4.91 -6.65
C LEU A 65 -3.98 5.39 -6.36
N LYS A 66 -4.69 5.89 -7.38
CA LYS A 66 -6.11 6.29 -7.24
C LYS A 66 -7.03 5.10 -6.94
N LEU A 67 -6.73 3.91 -7.46
CA LEU A 67 -7.55 2.69 -7.23
C LEU A 67 -7.39 2.09 -5.83
N SER A 68 -6.24 2.30 -5.22
CA SER A 68 -5.79 1.66 -3.98
C SER A 68 -5.58 2.64 -2.83
N GLU A 69 -6.09 3.87 -2.97
CA GLU A 69 -6.02 4.92 -1.94
C GLU A 69 -4.58 5.23 -1.51
N GLY A 70 -3.64 5.24 -2.46
CA GLY A 70 -2.25 5.66 -2.26
C GLY A 70 -1.22 4.52 -2.23
N LEU A 71 -1.61 3.26 -2.40
CA LEU A 71 -0.70 2.10 -2.35
C LEU A 71 -0.41 1.48 -3.73
N ILE A 72 0.84 1.38 -4.14
CA ILE A 72 1.20 0.72 -5.41
C ILE A 72 2.24 -0.38 -5.18
N LYS A 73 2.06 -1.51 -5.88
CA LYS A 73 2.97 -2.64 -5.89
C LYS A 73 3.55 -2.82 -7.29
N ILE A 74 4.87 -2.71 -7.41
CA ILE A 74 5.60 -2.84 -8.68
C ILE A 74 6.34 -4.17 -8.66
N LYS A 75 6.08 -5.01 -9.65
CA LYS A 75 6.76 -6.30 -9.83
C LYS A 75 7.69 -6.23 -11.03
N SER A 76 9.00 -6.37 -10.81
CA SER A 76 9.99 -6.50 -11.87
C SER A 76 10.06 -7.93 -12.40
N GLN A 77 10.03 -8.08 -13.72
CA GLN A 77 10.19 -9.38 -14.40
C GLN A 77 11.68 -9.71 -14.65
N ILE A 78 12.59 -8.77 -14.37
CA ILE A 78 14.03 -8.95 -14.58
C ILE A 78 14.56 -9.88 -13.47
N THR A 79 14.98 -11.08 -13.86
CA THR A 79 15.53 -12.12 -12.97
C THR A 79 17.04 -11.98 -12.72
N LYS A 80 17.71 -11.07 -13.44
CA LYS A 80 19.16 -10.88 -13.43
C LYS A 80 19.54 -9.40 -13.44
N SER A 81 19.21 -8.67 -12.38
CA SER A 81 19.95 -7.44 -12.07
C SER A 81 20.68 -7.68 -10.77
N LYS A 82 21.96 -7.29 -10.73
CA LYS A 82 22.74 -7.22 -9.50
C LYS A 82 21.86 -6.57 -8.43
N LYS A 83 21.86 -7.14 -7.22
CA LYS A 83 21.29 -6.52 -6.03
C LYS A 83 21.98 -5.17 -5.82
N GLU A 84 21.56 -4.14 -6.52
CA GLU A 84 21.84 -2.77 -6.10
C GLU A 84 20.76 -2.48 -5.06
N PRO A 85 21.14 -2.40 -3.77
CA PRO A 85 20.17 -2.10 -2.74
C PRO A 85 19.52 -0.76 -3.06
N HIS A 86 18.21 -0.69 -2.93
CA HIS A 86 17.52 0.60 -2.95
C HIS A 86 18.20 1.50 -1.91
N PRO A 87 18.46 2.79 -2.21
CA PRO A 87 19.21 3.69 -1.31
C PRO A 87 18.54 3.90 0.06
N ASP A 88 17.27 3.50 0.19
CA ASP A 88 16.54 3.49 1.45
C ASP A 88 16.36 2.04 1.97
N PRO A 89 17.09 1.63 3.02
CA PRO A 89 16.99 0.29 3.61
C PRO A 89 15.62 -0.02 4.24
N LEU A 90 14.81 1.01 4.53
CA LEU A 90 13.55 0.86 5.26
C LEU A 90 12.36 0.57 4.34
N LEU A 91 12.45 0.90 3.04
CA LEU A 91 11.38 0.65 2.06
C LEU A 91 11.29 -0.83 1.61
N ILE A 92 12.20 -1.66 2.10
CA ILE A 92 12.45 -2.98 1.54
C ILE A 92 11.70 -4.07 2.34
N LYS A 93 10.42 -4.28 2.02
CA LYS A 93 9.87 -5.65 2.04
C LYS A 93 10.20 -6.31 0.70
N GLU A 94 11.48 -6.51 0.38
CA GLU A 94 11.93 -7.33 -0.75
C GLU A 94 11.54 -8.79 -0.47
N ARG A 95 10.30 -9.15 -0.79
CA ARG A 95 9.93 -10.55 -1.03
C ARG A 95 10.08 -10.81 -2.53
N GLY A 96 11.33 -10.87 -2.98
CA GLY A 96 11.69 -11.04 -4.40
C GLY A 96 11.59 -9.75 -5.20
N ASN A 97 11.28 -9.87 -6.49
CA ASN A 97 11.24 -8.75 -7.45
C ASN A 97 10.05 -7.78 -7.26
N ILE A 98 9.57 -7.56 -6.04
CA ILE A 98 8.40 -6.75 -5.74
C ILE A 98 8.79 -5.61 -4.82
N VAL A 99 8.46 -4.38 -5.22
CA VAL A 99 8.62 -3.15 -4.43
C VAL A 99 7.24 -2.55 -4.18
N ILE A 100 7.01 -2.02 -2.98
CA ILE A 100 5.75 -1.37 -2.59
C ILE A 100 6.04 0.10 -2.31
N PHE A 101 5.22 0.99 -2.84
CA PHE A 101 5.23 2.41 -2.51
C PHE A 101 3.88 2.80 -1.87
N ASN A 102 3.92 3.71 -0.91
CA ASN A 102 2.75 4.30 -0.28
C ASN A 102 2.86 5.83 -0.35
N GLN A 103 1.81 6.49 -0.82
CA GLN A 103 1.72 7.96 -0.82
C GLN A 103 1.32 8.52 0.54
N ASN A 104 0.67 7.71 1.38
CA ASN A 104 0.32 8.11 2.73
C ASN A 104 1.54 7.96 3.64
N LEU A 105 1.58 8.74 4.72
CA LEU A 105 2.58 8.59 5.77
C LEU A 105 2.31 7.26 6.48
N ALA A 106 3.01 6.20 6.09
CA ALA A 106 2.83 4.88 6.65
C ALA A 106 4.18 4.27 7.05
N CYS A 107 4.16 3.44 8.09
CA CYS A 107 5.34 2.68 8.43
C CYS A 107 5.55 1.57 7.37
N PRO A 108 6.76 1.42 6.80
CA PRO A 108 7.02 0.34 5.83
C PRO A 108 7.04 -1.05 6.48
N ILE A 109 7.30 -1.11 7.79
CA ILE A 109 7.42 -2.35 8.56
C ILE A 109 6.07 -2.72 9.16
N HIS A 110 5.43 -1.77 9.84
CA HIS A 110 4.19 -1.94 10.59
C HIS A 110 2.98 -1.49 9.75
N GLU A 111 1.85 -2.18 9.87
CA GLU A 111 0.58 -1.79 9.21
C GLU A 111 -0.09 -0.61 9.93
N ILE A 112 0.67 0.49 10.13
CA ILE A 112 0.18 1.72 10.75
C ILE A 112 0.33 2.88 9.77
N GLU A 113 -0.71 3.72 9.76
CA GLU A 113 -0.75 4.98 9.04
C GLU A 113 -0.66 6.11 10.07
N PHE A 114 0.14 7.12 9.75
CA PHE A 114 0.28 8.33 10.52
C PHE A 114 -0.69 9.38 9.98
N PRO A 115 -1.26 10.23 10.86
CA PRO A 115 -1.98 11.40 10.41
C PRO A 115 -1.05 12.35 9.64
N GLU A 116 -1.63 13.24 8.83
CA GLU A 116 -0.86 14.30 8.18
C GLU A 116 -0.10 15.13 9.22
N LEU A 117 1.17 15.43 8.93
CA LEU A 117 2.04 16.17 9.85
C LEU A 117 1.60 17.63 9.94
N GLU A 118 0.79 17.92 10.95
CA GLU A 118 0.34 19.27 11.26
C GLU A 118 0.97 19.78 12.57
N PRO A 119 1.26 21.09 12.70
CA PRO A 119 1.85 21.66 13.92
C PRO A 119 1.09 21.32 15.21
N ARG A 120 -0.24 21.18 15.13
CA ARG A 120 -1.09 20.84 16.28
C ARG A 120 -0.86 19.45 16.87
N LEU A 121 -0.29 18.52 16.09
CA LEU A 121 0.11 17.19 16.58
C LEU A 121 1.30 17.28 17.54
N PHE A 122 2.10 18.34 17.45
CA PHE A 122 3.26 18.58 18.31
C PHE A 122 2.94 19.49 19.49
N SER A 123 1.71 20.00 19.60
CA SER A 123 1.28 20.86 20.69
C SER A 123 0.65 20.03 21.80
N PHE A 124 1.31 19.95 22.96
CA PHE A 124 0.73 19.34 24.17
C PHE A 124 -0.49 20.11 24.71
N ASN A 125 -0.67 21.37 24.30
CA ASN A 125 -1.87 22.17 24.61
C ASN A 125 -3.06 21.87 23.68
N SER A 126 -2.88 21.02 22.67
CA SER A 126 -3.92 20.61 21.74
C SER A 126 -4.34 19.18 22.06
N PRO A 127 -5.65 18.84 22.05
CA PRO A 127 -6.09 17.46 22.26
C PRO A 127 -5.51 16.48 21.23
N TYR A 128 -5.11 16.98 20.05
CA TYR A 128 -4.49 16.17 19.00
C TYR A 128 -3.03 15.77 19.30
N GLY A 129 -2.29 16.58 20.06
CA GLY A 129 -0.89 16.32 20.43
C GLY A 129 -0.68 15.95 21.90
N ALA A 130 -1.71 16.14 22.73
CA ALA A 130 -1.68 15.82 24.14
C ALA A 130 -1.67 14.30 24.38
N CYS A 131 -0.80 13.85 25.27
CA CYS A 131 -0.79 12.46 25.71
C CYS A 131 -2.12 12.15 26.44
N PRO A 132 -2.87 11.09 26.05
CA PRO A 132 -4.18 10.79 26.64
C PRO A 132 -4.08 10.35 28.11
N ALA A 133 -2.90 9.93 28.57
CA ALA A 133 -2.71 9.54 29.96
C ALA A 133 -2.66 10.77 30.88
N CYS A 134 -1.95 11.83 30.51
CA CYS A 134 -1.71 13.00 31.37
C CYS A 134 -2.33 14.30 30.82
N GLU A 135 -3.12 14.21 29.76
CA GLU A 135 -3.78 15.34 29.09
C GLU A 135 -2.81 16.47 28.70
N GLY A 136 -1.58 16.09 28.31
CA GLY A 136 -0.54 17.04 27.92
C GLY A 136 0.22 17.70 29.07
N LEU A 137 -0.10 17.39 30.34
CA LEU A 137 0.58 17.96 31.51
C LEU A 137 1.96 17.35 31.77
N GLY A 138 2.24 16.15 31.24
CA GLY A 138 3.51 15.43 31.45
C GLY A 138 3.67 14.78 32.83
N THR A 139 2.74 15.01 33.76
CA THR A 139 2.76 14.45 35.12
C THR A 139 1.38 13.91 35.53
N LYS A 140 1.36 12.90 36.40
CA LYS A 140 0.16 12.45 37.12
C LYS A 140 0.39 12.56 38.62
N LYS A 141 -0.65 12.89 39.38
CA LYS A 141 -0.62 12.79 40.84
C LYS A 141 -1.20 11.44 41.23
N GLU A 142 -0.36 10.61 41.82
CA GLU A 142 -0.73 9.31 42.38
C GLU A 142 -0.63 9.39 43.91
N ILE A 143 -1.39 8.55 44.61
CA ILE A 143 -1.31 8.47 46.07
C ILE A 143 -0.04 7.67 46.41
N ASP A 144 0.89 8.32 47.11
CA ASP A 144 2.11 7.70 47.63
C ASP A 144 1.72 6.79 48.82
N PRO A 145 2.11 5.49 48.83
CA PRO A 145 1.72 4.53 49.85
C PRO A 145 2.18 4.84 51.28
#